data_AF-A0A4Z1D3P8-F1
#
_entry.id   AF-A0A4Z1D3P8-F1
#
_cell.length_a   1.000
_cell.length_b   1.000
_cell.length_c   1.000
_cell.angle_alpha   90.00
_cell.angle_beta   90.00
_cell.angle_gamma   90.00
#
_symmetry.space_group_name_H-M   'P 1'
#
loop_
_entity.id
_entity.type
_entity.pdbx_description
1 polymer ?
#
loop_
_entity_poly.entity_id
_entity_poly.type
_entity_poly.pdbx_seq_one_letter_code
_entity_poly.pdbx_strand_id
1 'polypeptide(L)'
;MAPPEVRDAFAVLQATYNDGCTTPGNCEYFLNRVLSNLTDLHDSMKASPKGPAHFAAPLAWTDKLRETVGTDPSFPDLKHHQKLLLDTRDEINTWMQSHPEDYR
;
A
#
# COMPACT_ATOMS: atom_id res chain seq x y z
N MET A 1 -15.19 -13.07 0.00
CA MET A 1 -14.63 -12.78 1.34
C MET A 1 -14.68 -11.27 1.51
N ALA A 2 -15.02 -10.77 2.69
CA ALA A 2 -14.92 -9.32 2.94
C ALA A 2 -13.44 -8.92 2.97
N PRO A 3 -13.07 -7.71 2.51
CA PRO A 3 -11.74 -7.17 2.73
C PRO A 3 -11.40 -7.17 4.23
N PRO A 4 -10.13 -7.35 4.61
CA PRO A 4 -9.71 -7.20 6.01
C PRO A 4 -10.06 -5.79 6.53
N GLU A 5 -10.13 -5.61 7.86
CA GLU A 5 -10.28 -4.27 8.41
C GLU A 5 -9.09 -3.38 8.01
N VAL A 6 -9.33 -2.07 7.88
CA VAL A 6 -8.27 -1.10 7.51
C VAL A 6 -7.07 -1.20 8.45
N ARG A 7 -7.31 -1.43 9.75
CA ARG A 7 -6.24 -1.65 10.74
C ARG A 7 -5.36 -2.84 10.40
N ASP A 8 -5.96 -3.97 10.03
CA ASP A 8 -5.22 -5.20 9.80
C ASP A 8 -4.45 -5.12 8.48
N ALA A 9 -5.07 -4.57 7.43
CA ALA A 9 -4.38 -4.27 6.17
C ALA A 9 -3.21 -3.31 6.38
N PHE A 10 -3.39 -2.28 7.21
CA PHE A 10 -2.34 -1.32 7.53
C PHE A 10 -1.19 -1.98 8.31
N ALA A 11 -1.49 -2.83 9.29
CA ALA A 11 -0.46 -3.57 10.03
C ALA A 11 0.39 -4.47 9.11
N VAL A 12 -0.24 -5.11 8.12
CA VAL A 12 0.47 -5.93 7.12
C VAL A 12 1.33 -5.06 6.19
N LEU A 13 0.85 -3.87 5.80
CA LEU A 13 1.67 -2.89 5.06
C LEU A 13 2.88 -2.44 5.88
N GLN A 14 2.69 -2.14 7.17
CA GLN A 14 3.76 -1.74 8.08
C GLN A 14 4.81 -2.84 8.28
N ALA A 15 4.42 -4.11 8.22
CA ALA A 15 5.37 -5.22 8.31
C ALA A 15 6.44 -5.17 7.19
N THR A 16 6.13 -4.56 6.03
CA THR A 16 7.10 -4.41 4.93
C THR A 16 8.28 -3.49 5.27
N TYR A 17 8.19 -2.64 6.30
CA TYR A 17 9.34 -1.82 6.71
C TYR A 17 10.47 -2.64 7.34
N ASN A 18 10.18 -3.85 7.82
CA ASN A 18 11.19 -4.78 8.33
C ASN A 18 11.89 -5.56 7.20
N ASP A 19 11.37 -5.48 5.99
CA ASP A 19 11.87 -6.12 4.78
C ASP A 19 12.47 -5.07 3.82
N GLY A 20 13.22 -5.53 2.83
CA GLY A 20 13.75 -4.62 1.81
C GLY A 20 14.40 -5.33 0.62
N CYS A 21 14.62 -4.57 -0.45
CA CYS A 21 15.33 -5.00 -1.65
C CYS A 21 16.86 -5.06 -1.42
N THR A 22 17.32 -5.90 -0.49
CA THR A 22 18.76 -6.05 -0.16
C THR A 22 19.47 -7.11 -1.00
N THR A 23 18.74 -8.10 -1.53
CA THR A 23 19.25 -9.12 -2.46
C THR A 23 18.32 -9.26 -3.67
N PRO A 24 18.81 -9.72 -4.85
CA PRO A 24 18.02 -9.74 -6.08
C PRO A 24 16.71 -10.53 -5.99
N GLY A 25 16.74 -11.75 -5.43
CA GLY A 25 15.54 -12.58 -5.26
C GLY A 25 14.59 -12.06 -4.18
N ASN A 26 15.10 -11.40 -3.14
CA ASN A 26 14.26 -10.78 -2.11
C ASN A 26 13.57 -9.51 -2.63
N CYS A 27 14.19 -8.83 -3.59
CA CYS A 27 13.68 -7.59 -4.15
C CYS A 27 12.35 -7.78 -4.90
N GLU A 28 12.26 -8.81 -5.74
CA GLU A 28 11.03 -9.11 -6.49
C GLU A 28 9.89 -9.45 -5.53
N TYR A 29 10.14 -10.32 -4.56
CA TYR A 29 9.17 -10.66 -3.53
C TYR A 29 8.73 -9.42 -2.74
N PHE A 30 9.68 -8.59 -2.31
CA PHE A 30 9.42 -7.38 -1.54
C PHE A 30 8.56 -6.37 -2.31
N LEU A 31 8.89 -6.05 -3.57
CA LEU A 31 8.14 -5.06 -4.35
C LEU A 31 6.72 -5.53 -4.68
N ASN A 32 6.56 -6.81 -5.03
CA ASN A 32 5.23 -7.40 -5.22
C ASN A 32 4.40 -7.35 -3.92
N ARG A 33 5.02 -7.67 -2.78
CA ARG A 33 4.36 -7.60 -1.47
C ARG A 33 3.93 -6.18 -1.11
N VAL A 34 4.76 -5.17 -1.37
CA VAL A 34 4.39 -3.76 -1.15
C VAL A 34 3.19 -3.39 -2.00
N LEU A 35 3.19 -3.72 -3.31
CA LEU A 35 2.07 -3.41 -4.19
C LEU A 35 0.77 -4.13 -3.77
N SER A 36 0.85 -5.41 -3.41
CA SER A 36 -0.31 -6.19 -2.92
C SER A 36 -0.88 -5.56 -1.66
N ASN A 37 -0.04 -5.26 -0.67
CA ASN A 37 -0.49 -4.67 0.60
C ASN A 37 -1.11 -3.28 0.42
N LEU A 38 -0.58 -2.47 -0.50
CA LEU A 38 -1.15 -1.17 -0.85
C LEU A 38 -2.53 -1.32 -1.51
N THR A 39 -2.70 -2.35 -2.35
CA THR A 39 -3.97 -2.67 -3.00
C THR A 39 -4.99 -3.17 -1.99
N ASP A 40 -4.60 -4.08 -1.10
CA ASP A 40 -5.46 -4.59 -0.03
C ASP A 40 -5.90 -3.47 0.91
N LEU A 41 -4.98 -2.57 1.30
CA LEU A 41 -5.31 -1.41 2.13
C LEU A 41 -6.29 -0.46 1.42
N HIS A 42 -6.08 -0.20 0.14
CA HIS A 42 -7.00 0.61 -0.67
C HIS A 42 -8.41 0.01 -0.71
N ASP A 43 -8.53 -1.30 -0.92
CA ASP A 43 -9.82 -1.98 -0.96
C ASP A 43 -10.49 -2.02 0.42
N SER A 44 -9.72 -2.22 1.50
CA SER A 44 -10.20 -2.10 2.88
C SER A 44 -10.71 -0.69 3.20
N MET A 45 -10.00 0.37 2.77
CA MET A 45 -10.41 1.76 2.97
C MET A 45 -11.73 2.07 2.25
N LYS A 46 -11.92 1.54 1.04
CA LYS A 46 -13.19 1.69 0.29
C LYS A 46 -14.35 0.93 0.91
N ALA A 47 -14.08 -0.25 1.46
CA ALA A 47 -15.08 -1.09 2.12
C ALA A 47 -15.38 -0.68 3.57
N SER A 48 -14.56 0.20 4.15
CA SER A 48 -14.73 0.68 5.51
C SER A 48 -16.07 1.38 5.70
N PRO A 49 -16.76 1.19 6.84
CA PRO A 49 -18.02 1.88 7.16
C PRO A 49 -17.86 3.40 7.25
N LYS A 50 -16.64 3.92 7.42
CA LYS A 50 -16.35 5.37 7.39
C LYS A 50 -16.43 5.96 5.97
N GLY A 51 -16.36 5.10 4.96
CA GLY A 51 -16.48 5.44 3.55
C GLY A 51 -15.21 6.03 2.93
N PRO A 52 -15.15 6.08 1.59
CA PRO A 52 -13.96 6.49 0.85
C PRO A 52 -13.60 7.98 1.03
N ALA A 53 -14.57 8.85 1.36
CA ALA A 53 -14.30 10.26 1.61
C ALA A 53 -13.39 10.48 2.83
N HIS A 54 -13.45 9.57 3.80
CA HIS A 54 -12.60 9.59 4.98
C HIS A 54 -11.13 9.31 4.64
N PHE A 55 -10.91 8.41 3.68
CA PHE A 55 -9.59 7.97 3.22
C PHE A 55 -9.19 8.62 1.90
N ALA A 56 -9.71 9.80 1.57
CA ALA A 56 -9.55 10.39 0.24
C ALA A 56 -8.06 10.58 -0.17
N ALA A 57 -7.21 11.00 0.77
CA ALA A 57 -5.78 11.16 0.51
C ALA A 57 -5.05 9.83 0.23
N PRO A 58 -5.09 8.81 1.13
CA PRO A 58 -4.43 7.54 0.87
C PRO A 58 -5.00 6.80 -0.35
N LEU A 59 -6.30 6.92 -0.62
CA LEU A 59 -6.91 6.37 -1.84
C LEU A 59 -6.36 7.05 -3.09
N ALA A 60 -6.25 8.38 -3.11
CA ALA A 60 -5.71 9.11 -4.25
C ALA A 60 -4.23 8.74 -4.55
N TRP A 61 -3.42 8.52 -3.52
CA TRP A 61 -2.03 8.08 -3.71
C TRP A 61 -1.94 6.66 -4.27
N THR A 62 -2.79 5.74 -3.80
CA THR A 62 -2.84 4.37 -4.31
C THR A 62 -3.41 4.28 -5.73
N ASP A 63 -4.43 5.06 -6.06
CA ASP A 63 -4.96 5.15 -7.42
C ASP A 63 -3.87 5.64 -8.39
N LYS A 64 -3.18 6.74 -8.05
CA LYS A 64 -2.07 7.28 -8.86
C LYS A 64 -0.93 6.27 -9.06
N LEU A 65 -0.59 5.52 -8.01
CA LEU A 65 0.40 4.45 -8.10
C LEU A 65 -0.06 3.38 -9.10
N ARG A 66 -1.32 2.92 -9.02
CA ARG A 66 -1.88 1.89 -9.90
C ARG A 66 -2.01 2.38 -11.35
N GLU A 67 -2.31 3.64 -11.57
CA GLU A 67 -2.32 4.26 -12.92
C GLU A 67 -0.91 4.29 -13.54
N THR A 68 0.12 4.49 -12.70
CA THR A 68 1.51 4.59 -13.18
C THR A 68 2.14 3.22 -13.41
N VAL A 69 1.94 2.29 -12.46
CA VAL A 69 2.62 0.99 -12.44
C VAL A 69 1.77 -0.11 -13.10
N GLY A 70 0.45 0.06 -13.14
CA GLY A 70 -0.48 -1.00 -13.53
C GLY A 70 -0.87 -1.91 -12.35
N THR A 71 -1.86 -2.75 -12.58
CA THR A 71 -2.41 -3.67 -11.54
C THR A 71 -1.67 -5.01 -11.45
N ASP A 72 -0.92 -5.40 -12.49
CA ASP A 72 -0.13 -6.63 -12.54
C ASP A 72 1.20 -6.37 -13.28
N PRO A 73 2.11 -5.58 -12.68
CA PRO A 73 3.38 -5.21 -13.29
C PRO A 73 4.39 -6.36 -13.28
N SER A 74 5.23 -6.42 -14.31
CA SER A 74 6.39 -7.31 -14.28
C SER A 74 7.43 -6.83 -13.27
N PHE A 75 8.32 -7.72 -12.79
CA PHE A 75 9.40 -7.31 -11.88
C PHE A 75 10.28 -6.15 -12.42
N PRO A 76 10.70 -6.13 -13.70
CA PRO A 76 11.38 -4.97 -14.29
C PRO A 76 10.61 -3.65 -14.11
N ASP A 77 9.28 -3.65 -14.31
CA ASP A 77 8.43 -2.47 -14.13
C ASP A 77 8.37 -2.04 -12.65
N LEU A 78 8.12 -3.00 -11.75
CA LEU A 78 8.14 -2.76 -10.30
C LEU A 78 9.46 -2.16 -9.85
N LYS A 79 10.58 -2.68 -10.37
CA LYS A 79 11.91 -2.21 -10.02
C LYS A 79 12.18 -0.81 -10.58
N HIS A 80 11.70 -0.52 -11.78
CA HIS A 80 11.74 0.83 -12.36
C HIS A 80 10.95 1.83 -11.50
N HIS A 81 9.78 1.42 -10.99
CA HIS A 81 8.91 2.22 -10.13
C HIS A 81 9.13 2.01 -8.62
N GLN A 82 10.23 1.38 -8.20
CA GLN A 82 10.49 1.03 -6.80
C GLN A 82 10.36 2.26 -5.89
N LYS A 83 10.92 3.39 -6.32
CA LYS A 83 10.84 4.62 -5.53
C LYS A 83 9.39 5.07 -5.30
N LEU A 84 8.56 5.03 -6.34
CA LEU A 84 7.16 5.41 -6.26
C LEU A 84 6.35 4.49 -5.33
N LEU A 85 6.62 3.18 -5.36
CA LEU A 85 6.01 2.20 -4.46
C LEU A 85 6.32 2.51 -3.00
N LEU A 86 7.59 2.78 -2.69
CA LEU A 86 8.06 3.07 -1.34
C LEU A 86 7.58 4.45 -0.87
N ASP A 87 7.67 5.48 -1.70
CA ASP A 87 7.18 6.82 -1.36
C ASP A 87 5.67 6.78 -1.06
N THR A 88 4.86 6.08 -1.87
CA THR A 88 3.42 5.91 -1.61
C THR A 88 3.15 5.21 -0.27
N ARG A 89 3.91 4.15 0.03
CA ARG A 89 3.79 3.44 1.32
C ARG A 89 4.15 4.35 2.49
N ASP A 90 5.19 5.14 2.35
CA ASP A 90 5.67 6.08 3.37
C ASP A 90 4.67 7.22 3.60
N GLU A 91 4.11 7.81 2.54
CA GLU A 91 3.05 8.82 2.65
C GLU A 91 1.79 8.29 3.35
N ILE A 92 1.32 7.10 2.96
CA ILE A 92 0.17 6.45 3.62
C ILE A 92 0.47 6.16 5.08
N ASN A 93 1.66 5.65 5.38
CA ASN A 93 2.06 5.37 6.76
C ASN A 93 2.10 6.65 7.61
N THR A 94 2.66 7.74 7.12
CA THR A 94 2.67 9.03 7.83
C THR A 94 1.26 9.58 8.03
N TRP A 95 0.40 9.49 7.01
CA TRP A 95 -0.99 9.91 7.13
C TRP A 95 -1.72 9.09 8.19
N MET A 96 -1.68 7.77 8.10
CA MET A 96 -2.32 6.88 9.06
C MET A 96 -1.80 7.14 10.48
N GLN A 97 -0.48 7.29 10.69
CA GLN A 97 0.07 7.60 12.02
C GLN A 97 -0.38 8.97 12.57
N SER A 98 -0.69 9.93 11.71
CA SER A 98 -1.27 11.23 12.11
C SER A 98 -2.76 11.14 12.41
N HIS A 99 -3.39 10.03 12.02
CA HIS A 99 -4.83 9.76 12.03
C HIS A 99 -5.17 8.42 12.74
N PRO A 100 -4.68 8.16 13.98
CA PRO A 100 -4.81 6.85 14.61
C PRO A 100 -6.25 6.45 14.96
N GLU A 101 -7.15 7.42 15.12
CA GLU A 101 -8.59 7.18 15.38
C GLU A 101 -9.34 6.81 14.11
N ASP A 102 -8.75 7.07 12.94
CA ASP A 102 -9.40 6.97 11.65
C ASP A 102 -9.49 5.53 11.12
N TYR A 103 -8.69 4.62 11.65
CA TYR A 103 -8.70 3.20 11.25
C TYR A 103 -8.78 2.19 12.40
N ARG A 104 -9.00 2.65 13.65
CA ARG A 104 -8.98 1.80 14.84
C ARG A 104 -10.29 1.06 15.10
#